data_AF-A0A806J798-F1
#
_entry.id   AF-A0A806J798-F1
#
_cell.length_a   1.000
_cell.length_b   1.000
_cell.length_c   1.000
_cell.angle_alpha   90.00
_cell.angle_beta   90.00
_cell.angle_gamma   90.00
#
_symmetry.space_group_name_H-M   'P 1'
#
loop_
_entity.id
_entity.type
_entity.pdbx_description
1 polymer ?
#
loop_
_entity_poly.entity_id
_entity_poly.type
_entity_poly.pdbx_seq_one_letter_code
_entity_poly.pdbx_strand_id
1 'polypeptide(L)'
;MKELRHQFPFEILLQLVDLKRSTFFYHLAEKDNKMASYQSILKQSGIVQSMSRKGNCLDNSAMESFFGRLKTECYFGKRFETFEQLEQAIHEYIHYYNHERIQVRLKGLSPVEYRTQSLN
;
A
#
# COMPACT_ATOMS: atom_id res chain seq x y z
N MET A 1 -8.69 -23.46 8.71
CA MET A 1 -7.60 -22.56 9.16
C MET A 1 -8.22 -21.24 9.56
N LYS A 2 -8.09 -20.83 10.82
CA LYS A 2 -8.62 -19.55 11.29
C LYS A 2 -7.60 -18.47 10.94
N GLU A 3 -7.99 -17.54 10.08
CA GLU A 3 -7.17 -16.39 9.74
C GLU A 3 -6.94 -15.49 10.97
N LEU A 4 -5.76 -14.87 11.06
CA LEU A 4 -5.29 -13.96 12.12
C LEU A 4 -6.25 -12.80 12.46
N ARG A 5 -7.29 -12.57 11.65
CA ARG A 5 -8.35 -11.58 11.88
C ARG A 5 -9.21 -11.86 13.12
N HIS A 6 -9.18 -13.07 13.69
CA HIS A 6 -10.04 -13.44 14.83
C HIS A 6 -9.41 -13.29 16.21
N GLN A 7 -8.11 -12.97 16.32
CA GLN A 7 -7.41 -12.98 17.61
C GLN A 7 -7.15 -11.60 18.20
N PHE A 8 -7.13 -10.55 17.39
CA PHE A 8 -6.93 -9.18 17.86
C PHE A 8 -7.85 -8.22 17.10
N PRO A 9 -8.60 -7.35 17.81
CA PRO A 9 -9.40 -6.30 17.18
C PRO A 9 -8.53 -5.47 16.24
N PHE A 10 -8.99 -5.33 14.99
CA PHE A 10 -8.28 -4.63 13.92
C PHE A 10 -7.87 -3.19 14.29
N GLU A 11 -8.60 -2.57 15.21
CA GLU A 11 -8.32 -1.22 15.73
C GLU A 11 -7.04 -1.12 16.54
N ILE A 12 -6.70 -2.15 17.30
CA ILE A 12 -5.46 -2.21 18.09
C ILE A 12 -4.26 -2.29 17.14
N LEU A 13 -4.39 -3.08 16.07
CA LEU A 13 -3.36 -3.21 15.04
C LEU A 13 -3.13 -1.89 14.28
N LEU A 14 -4.15 -1.06 14.13
CA LEU A 14 -4.02 0.26 13.48
C LEU A 14 -3.38 1.31 14.39
N GLN A 15 -3.63 1.26 15.70
CA GLN A 15 -3.01 2.18 16.66
C GLN A 15 -1.52 1.89 16.86
N LEU A 16 -1.10 0.62 16.79
CA LEU A 16 0.28 0.22 17.04
C LEU A 16 1.27 0.58 15.93
N VAL A 17 0.80 0.77 14.69
CA VAL A 17 1.63 0.99 13.50
C VAL A 17 1.66 2.45 13.04
N ASP A 18 1.10 3.35 13.85
CA ASP A 18 0.89 4.78 13.58
C ASP A 18 0.25 5.09 12.20
N LEU A 19 -0.40 4.09 11.59
CA LEU A 19 -1.16 4.25 10.36
C LEU A 19 -2.56 4.71 10.73
N LYS A 20 -2.89 5.95 10.37
CA LYS A 20 -4.28 6.36 10.27
C LYS A 20 -4.97 5.44 9.25
N ARG A 21 -5.89 4.59 9.74
CA ARG A 21 -6.73 3.63 8.99
C ARG A 21 -6.77 3.97 7.49
N SER A 22 -6.04 3.22 6.66
CA SER A 22 -6.14 3.31 5.20
C SER A 22 -7.57 2.93 4.80
N THR A 23 -8.30 3.88 4.23
CA THR A 23 -9.75 3.80 3.93
C THR A 23 -10.10 3.01 2.68
N PHE A 24 -9.11 2.47 1.99
CA PHE A 24 -9.36 1.59 0.86
C PHE A 24 -9.25 0.15 1.36
N PHE A 25 -10.35 -0.38 1.90
CA PHE A 25 -10.89 -1.68 1.50
C PHE A 25 -11.99 -2.16 2.47
N TYR A 26 -13.22 -1.93 2.00
CA TYR A 26 -14.47 -2.64 2.30
C TYR A 26 -15.19 -2.39 3.64
N HIS A 27 -16.42 -1.88 3.46
CA HIS A 27 -17.55 -1.79 4.39
C HIS A 27 -17.42 -0.81 5.57
N LEU A 28 -17.59 0.48 5.24
CA LEU A 28 -18.23 1.44 6.14
C LEU A 28 -19.65 0.94 6.47
N ALA A 29 -19.79 0.31 7.63
CA ALA A 29 -21.02 0.30 8.40
C ALA A 29 -20.86 1.20 9.63
N GLU A 30 -20.20 2.35 9.48
CA GLU A 30 -20.32 3.49 10.39
C GLU A 30 -19.78 4.74 9.69
N LYS A 31 -20.67 5.70 9.50
CA LYS A 31 -20.45 6.92 8.69
C LYS A 31 -19.66 7.93 9.51
N ASP A 32 -18.43 7.59 9.87
CA ASP A 32 -17.49 8.51 10.51
C ASP A 32 -17.10 9.62 9.55
N ASN A 33 -17.14 10.88 10.01
CA ASN A 33 -16.72 12.11 9.31
C ASN A 33 -15.21 12.16 8.94
N LYS A 34 -14.52 11.02 8.90
CA LYS A 34 -13.09 10.89 8.54
C LYS A 34 -12.78 11.46 7.15
N MET A 35 -13.73 11.38 6.22
CA MET A 35 -13.58 11.97 4.88
C MET A 35 -13.45 13.51 4.91
N ALA A 36 -14.17 14.20 5.81
CA ALA A 36 -14.12 15.65 5.91
C ALA A 36 -12.75 16.14 6.45
N SER A 37 -12.18 15.42 7.43
CA SER A 37 -10.84 15.69 7.94
C SER A 37 -9.76 15.47 6.87
N TYR A 38 -9.86 14.37 6.11
CA TYR A 38 -8.92 14.07 5.03
C TYR A 38 -8.99 15.10 3.89
N GLN A 39 -10.20 15.46 3.44
CA GLN A 39 -10.40 16.51 2.42
C GLN A 39 -9.84 17.87 2.87
N SER A 40 -9.95 18.19 4.17
CA SER A 40 -9.36 19.41 4.72
C SER A 40 -7.84 19.39 4.65
N ILE A 41 -7.19 18.26 4.96
CA ILE A 41 -5.74 18.10 4.86
C ILE A 41 -5.28 18.24 3.40
N LEU A 42 -5.98 17.60 2.46
CA LEU A 42 -5.67 17.72 1.03
C LEU A 42 -5.77 19.18 0.57
N LYS A 43 -6.85 19.88 0.96
CA LYS A 43 -7.05 21.29 0.63
C LYS A 43 -5.97 22.18 1.23
N GLN A 44 -5.59 21.96 2.49
CA GLN A 44 -4.50 22.69 3.16
C GLN A 44 -3.14 22.45 2.49
N SER A 45 -2.94 21.25 1.93
CA SER A 45 -1.70 20.87 1.23
C SER A 45 -1.69 21.27 -0.25
N GLY A 46 -2.75 21.95 -0.74
CA GLY A 46 -2.89 22.32 -2.16
C GLY A 46 -3.12 21.13 -3.10
N ILE A 47 -3.52 19.96 -2.57
CA ILE A 47 -3.71 18.74 -3.35
C ILE A 47 -5.17 18.67 -3.81
N VAL A 48 -5.37 18.60 -5.13
CA VAL A 48 -6.69 18.40 -5.73
C VAL A 48 -7.02 16.90 -5.72
N GLN A 49 -8.13 16.54 -5.07
CA GLN A 49 -8.61 15.16 -5.08
C GLN A 49 -9.17 14.81 -6.48
N SER A 50 -8.62 13.77 -7.09
CA SER A 50 -9.17 13.15 -8.31
C SER A 50 -9.64 11.73 -7.95
N MET A 51 -10.90 11.44 -8.23
CA MET A 51 -11.48 10.11 -8.01
C MET A 51 -12.00 9.57 -9.34
N SER A 52 -11.56 8.36 -9.69
CA SER A 52 -12.08 7.64 -10.85
C SER A 52 -13.57 7.33 -10.68
N ARG A 53 -14.30 7.24 -11.80
CA ARG A 53 -15.70 6.80 -11.77
C ARG A 53 -15.79 5.40 -11.16
N LYS A 54 -16.86 5.14 -10.42
CA LYS A 54 -17.14 3.80 -9.87
C LYS A 54 -17.13 2.77 -11.01
N GLY A 55 -16.31 1.72 -10.85
CA GLY A 55 -16.12 0.68 -11.88
C GLY A 55 -14.89 0.87 -12.78
N ASN A 56 -14.11 1.94 -12.62
CA ASN A 56 -12.84 2.09 -13.35
C ASN A 56 -11.66 1.47 -12.55
N CYS A 57 -11.37 0.20 -12.78
CA CYS A 57 -10.26 -0.51 -12.13
C CYS A 57 -8.88 -0.21 -12.72
N LEU A 58 -8.82 0.39 -13.92
CA LEU A 58 -7.56 0.63 -14.63
C LEU A 58 -6.62 1.53 -13.83
N ASP A 59 -7.17 2.56 -13.17
CA ASP A 59 -6.40 3.50 -12.35
C ASP A 59 -5.81 2.82 -11.09
N ASN A 60 -6.44 1.75 -10.61
CA ASN A 60 -5.96 0.98 -9.46
C ASN A 60 -5.06 -0.21 -9.85
N SER A 61 -5.04 -0.59 -11.13
CA SER A 61 -4.39 -1.81 -11.63
C SER A 61 -2.88 -1.89 -11.27
N ALA A 62 -2.19 -0.75 -11.26
CA ALA A 62 -0.78 -0.68 -10.90
C ALA A 62 -0.56 -1.04 -9.41
N MET A 63 -1.40 -0.52 -8.52
CA MET A 63 -1.35 -0.82 -7.09
C MET A 63 -1.79 -2.26 -6.80
N GLU A 64 -2.82 -2.76 -7.49
CA GLU A 64 -3.25 -4.16 -7.37
C GLU A 64 -2.12 -5.12 -7.78
N SER A 65 -1.44 -4.82 -8.88
CA SER A 65 -0.28 -5.60 -9.36
C SER A 65 0.86 -5.58 -8.35
N PHE A 66 1.16 -4.42 -7.75
CA PHE A 66 2.17 -4.30 -6.70
C PHE A 66 1.81 -5.16 -5.48
N PHE A 67 0.58 -5.06 -4.96
CA PHE A 67 0.15 -5.82 -3.79
C PHE A 67 0.09 -7.32 -4.03
N GLY A 68 -0.30 -7.77 -5.23
CA GLY A 68 -0.24 -9.18 -5.60
C GLY A 68 1.17 -9.74 -5.54
N ARG A 69 2.16 -8.96 -6.02
CA ARG A 69 3.57 -9.32 -5.96
C ARG A 69 4.13 -9.27 -4.55
N LEU A 70 3.85 -8.21 -3.78
CA LEU A 70 4.26 -8.13 -2.38
C LEU A 70 3.80 -9.38 -1.60
N LYS A 71 2.54 -9.78 -1.73
CA LYS A 71 2.02 -10.98 -1.05
C LYS A 71 2.72 -12.26 -1.50
N THR A 72 3.00 -12.40 -2.79
CA THR A 72 3.61 -13.61 -3.33
C THR A 72 5.11 -13.69 -3.03
N GLU A 73 5.83 -12.57 -3.18
CA GLU A 73 7.30 -12.51 -3.09
C GLU A 73 7.77 -12.27 -1.64
N CYS A 74 7.01 -11.51 -0.83
CA CYS A 74 7.37 -11.18 0.55
C CYS A 74 6.71 -12.10 1.60
N TYR A 75 5.46 -12.53 1.39
CA TYR A 75 4.71 -13.29 2.42
C TYR A 75 4.62 -14.79 2.15
N PHE A 76 4.46 -15.20 0.89
CA PHE A 76 4.18 -16.60 0.60
C PHE A 76 5.33 -17.51 1.04
N GLY A 77 5.03 -18.49 1.90
CA GLY A 77 6.01 -19.41 2.47
C GLY A 77 6.86 -18.84 3.61
N LYS A 78 6.65 -17.57 4.02
CA LYS A 78 7.34 -16.97 5.16
C LYS A 78 6.42 -16.88 6.38
N ARG A 79 7.00 -17.06 7.56
CA ARG A 79 6.34 -16.80 8.85
C ARG A 79 7.08 -15.67 9.55
N PHE A 80 6.33 -14.72 10.07
CA PHE A 80 6.84 -13.63 10.89
C PHE A 80 6.34 -13.88 12.30
N GLU A 81 7.25 -13.88 13.27
CA GLU A 81 6.93 -14.15 14.68
C GLU A 81 6.50 -12.86 15.40
N THR A 82 7.01 -11.72 14.93
CA THR A 82 6.70 -10.41 15.48
C THR A 82 6.25 -9.43 14.40
N PHE A 83 5.61 -8.34 14.83
CA PHE A 83 5.18 -7.29 13.93
C PHE A 83 6.39 -6.56 13.31
N GLU A 84 7.43 -6.30 14.09
CA GLU A 84 8.64 -5.59 13.68
C GLU A 84 9.37 -6.35 12.57
N GLN A 85 9.42 -7.69 12.65
CA GLN A 85 9.96 -8.52 11.58
C GLN A 85 9.16 -8.38 10.27
N LEU A 86 7.84 -8.28 10.39
CA LEU A 86 6.97 -8.09 9.24
C LEU A 86 7.16 -6.71 8.62
N GLU A 87 7.17 -5.66 9.45
CA GLU A 87 7.41 -4.28 9.03
C GLU A 87 8.75 -4.15 8.29
N GLN A 88 9.81 -4.69 8.90
CA GLN A 88 11.14 -4.70 8.30
C GLN A 88 11.15 -5.40 6.94
N ALA A 89 10.53 -6.57 6.82
CA ALA A 89 10.46 -7.31 5.56
C ALA A 89 9.69 -6.54 4.47
N ILE A 90 8.64 -5.80 4.84
CA ILE A 90 7.90 -4.93 3.92
C ILE A 90 8.79 -3.77 3.46
N HIS A 91 9.52 -3.12 4.37
CA HIS A 91 10.44 -2.03 4.04
C HIS A 91 11.56 -2.49 3.10
N GLU A 92 12.18 -3.63 3.38
CA GLU A 92 13.19 -4.24 2.54
C GLU A 92 12.64 -4.57 1.15
N TYR A 93 11.44 -5.16 1.08
CA TYR A 93 10.83 -5.48 -0.20
C TYR A 93 10.48 -4.22 -1.01
N ILE A 94 9.99 -3.16 -0.37
CA ILE A 94 9.72 -1.87 -1.03
C ILE A 94 11.01 -1.27 -1.59
N HIS A 95 12.10 -1.31 -0.82
CA HIS A 95 13.41 -0.86 -1.29
C HIS A 95 13.85 -1.65 -2.51
N TYR A 96 13.89 -2.98 -2.41
CA TYR A 96 14.22 -3.87 -3.52
C TYR A 96 13.36 -3.59 -4.76
N TYR A 97 12.03 -3.49 -4.60
CA TYR A 97 11.10 -3.26 -5.70
C TYR A 97 11.42 -1.98 -6.47
N ASN A 98 11.76 -0.90 -5.75
CA ASN A 98 11.95 0.43 -6.34
C ASN A 98 13.37 0.67 -6.86
N HIS A 99 14.39 0.10 -6.22
CA HIS A 99 15.79 0.44 -6.47
C HIS A 99 16.60 -0.67 -7.14
N GLU A 100 16.20 -1.93 -7.00
CA GLU A 100 17.05 -3.07 -7.40
C GLU A 100 16.36 -4.00 -8.41
N ARG A 101 15.02 -4.02 -8.42
CA ARG A 101 14.25 -4.94 -9.24
C ARG A 101 14.44 -4.67 -10.74
N ILE A 102 15.06 -5.63 -11.41
CA ILE A 102 15.16 -5.67 -12.87
C ILE A 102 13.75 -5.85 -13.46
N GLN A 103 13.31 -4.88 -14.26
CA GLN A 103 12.06 -4.97 -15.02
C GLN A 103 12.32 -5.01 -16.52
N VAL A 104 11.99 -6.13 -17.17
CA VAL A 104 12.16 -6.31 -18.63
C VAL A 104 11.43 -5.21 -19.42
N ARG A 105 10.22 -4.83 -18.99
CA ARG A 105 9.46 -3.72 -19.59
C ARG A 105 10.19 -2.38 -19.51
N LEU A 106 11.03 -2.18 -18.50
CA LEU A 106 11.84 -0.98 -18.31
C LEU A 106 13.27 -1.16 -18.84
N LYS A 107 13.47 -2.08 -19.81
CA LYS A 107 14.80 -2.40 -20.37
C LYS A 107 15.84 -2.84 -19.34
N GLY A 108 15.37 -3.50 -18.27
CA GLY A 108 16.21 -3.99 -17.19
C GLY A 108 16.45 -2.99 -16.06
N LEU A 109 15.92 -1.77 -16.16
CA LEU A 109 16.03 -0.75 -15.11
C LEU A 109 15.05 -1.00 -13.96
N SER A 110 15.43 -0.54 -12.78
CA SER A 110 14.51 -0.39 -11.65
C SER A 110 13.53 0.76 -11.88
N PRO A 111 12.39 0.81 -11.16
CA PRO A 111 11.44 1.91 -11.24
C PRO A 111 12.08 3.29 -11.02
N VAL A 112 13.00 3.41 -10.06
CA VAL A 112 13.69 4.68 -9.77
C VAL A 112 14.62 5.07 -10.90
N GLU A 113 15.45 4.15 -11.39
CA GLU A 113 16.37 4.41 -12.51
C GLU A 113 15.62 4.81 -13.79
N TYR A 114 14.51 4.14 -14.09
CA TYR A 114 13.68 4.48 -15.24
C TYR A 114 13.09 5.90 -15.11
N ARG A 115 12.66 6.29 -13.90
CA ARG A 115 12.12 7.63 -13.62
C ARG A 115 13.19 8.70 -13.75
N THR A 116 14.40 8.46 -13.25
CA THR A 116 15.51 9.43 -13.32
C THR A 116 16.12 9.53 -14.71
N GLN A 117 16.10 8.46 -15.52
CA GLN A 117 16.53 8.50 -16.91
C GLN A 117 15.69 9.44 -17.76
N SER A 118 14.38 9.54 -17.50
CA SER A 118 13.47 10.40 -18.27
C SER A 118 13.64 11.90 -17.97
N LEU A 119 14.47 12.26 -17.00
CA LEU A 119 14.75 13.64 -16.58
C LEU A 119 16.08 14.18 -17.15
N ASN A 120 16.81 13.38 -17.94
CA ASN A 120 18.02 13.75 -18.68
C ASN A 120 17.75 13.73 -20.18
#